data_AF-A0A199VXY2-F1
#
_entry.id   AF-A0A199VXY2-F1
#
_cell.length_a   1.000
_cell.length_b   1.000
_cell.length_c   1.000
_cell.angle_alpha   90.00
_cell.angle_beta   90.00
_cell.angle_gamma   90.00
#
_symmetry.space_group_name_H-M   'P 1'
#
loop_
_entity.id
_entity.type
_entity.pdbx_description
1 polymer ?
#
loop_
_entity_poly.entity_id
_entity_poly.type
_entity_poly.pdbx_seq_one_letter_code
_entity_poly.pdbx_strand_id
1 'polypeptide(L)'
;KGGSEKLSDEAIEETLEKVVKWLDYISDKDLFAEFYKKKLARRLLFDKSANDDHERSILTKLKQQCGGQFTSKMEGMVTDLTLARENQTSFEEYLNSNTHASPGIDLTVTVLTTGFWPSYKSFDLNLPAEMVRCVEVFKEFYQTKTKHRKLTWIYLLGTCNIIGKFEPKTIELIVTTYQASALLLFNASDRLSYSEIMAQLNLTDDDIPLPPVDEKKKVVEDVDKDRRHAFLFDF
;
A
#
# COMPACT_ATOMS: atom_id res chain seq x y z
N LYS A 1 -1.54 27.25 10.66
CA LYS A 1 -0.38 26.53 11.21
C LYS A 1 -0.86 25.63 12.35
N GLY A 2 -1.34 24.43 12.03
CA GLY A 2 -1.68 23.42 13.05
C GLY A 2 -0.49 22.47 13.15
N GLY A 3 0.47 22.79 14.01
CA GLY A 3 1.52 21.83 14.36
C GLY A 3 0.89 20.80 15.27
N SER A 4 0.82 19.54 14.82
CA SER A 4 0.52 18.43 15.72
C SER A 4 1.62 18.41 16.77
N GLU A 5 1.32 18.80 18.01
CA GLU A 5 2.23 18.57 19.13
C GLU A 5 2.50 17.06 19.17
N LYS A 6 3.74 16.67 18.88
CA LYS A 6 4.16 15.29 19.08
C LYS A 6 4.18 15.08 20.59
N LEU A 7 3.24 14.27 21.08
CA LEU A 7 3.25 13.78 22.45
C LEU A 7 4.59 13.10 22.73
N SER A 8 5.08 13.18 23.98
CA SER A 8 6.25 12.40 24.38
C SER A 8 5.92 10.91 24.40
N ASP A 9 6.94 10.07 24.26
CA ASP A 9 6.76 8.62 24.25
C ASP A 9 6.12 8.11 25.56
N GLU A 10 6.44 8.74 26.69
CA GLU A 10 5.81 8.42 27.98
C GLU A 10 4.31 8.76 27.99
N ALA A 11 3.94 9.92 27.45
CA ALA A 11 2.54 10.33 27.37
C ALA A 11 1.73 9.43 26.42
N ILE A 12 2.36 8.96 25.33
CA ILE A 12 1.77 7.98 24.41
C ILE A 12 1.53 6.67 25.16
N GLU A 13 2.55 6.15 25.85
CA GLU A 13 2.46 4.88 26.57
C GLU A 13 1.38 4.90 27.67
N GLU A 14 1.29 5.99 28.45
CA GLU A 14 0.21 6.18 29.42
C GLU A 14 -1.17 6.20 28.76
N THR A 15 -1.28 6.84 27.60
CA THR A 15 -2.53 6.91 26.84
C THR A 15 -2.93 5.54 26.32
N LEU A 16 -1.99 4.77 25.78
CA LEU A 16 -2.22 3.39 25.34
C LEU A 16 -2.70 2.52 26.50
N GLU A 17 -2.09 2.63 27.69
CA GLU A 17 -2.54 1.89 28.87
C GLU A 17 -3.97 2.25 29.29
N LYS A 18 -4.30 3.55 29.30
CA LYS A 18 -5.67 4.02 29.58
C LYS A 18 -6.66 3.47 28.55
N VAL A 19 -6.37 3.58 27.26
CA VAL A 19 -7.25 3.07 26.19
C VAL A 19 -7.49 1.57 26.33
N VAL A 20 -6.44 0.80 26.63
CA VAL A 20 -6.56 -0.65 26.78
C VAL A 20 -7.41 -1.02 27.99
N LYS A 21 -7.33 -0.29 29.11
CA LYS A 21 -8.23 -0.48 30.26
C LYS A 21 -9.70 -0.18 29.91
N TRP A 22 -9.96 0.77 29.02
CA TRP A 22 -11.32 1.10 28.61
C TRP A 22 -11.98 -0.02 27.78
N LEU A 23 -11.17 -0.86 27.11
CA LEU A 23 -11.69 -2.00 26.34
C LEU A 23 -12.41 -3.03 27.21
N ASP A 24 -12.14 -3.11 28.51
CA ASP A 24 -12.86 -4.02 29.40
C ASP A 24 -14.34 -3.69 29.57
N TYR A 25 -14.71 -2.43 29.31
CA TYR A 25 -16.11 -2.00 29.33
C TYR A 25 -16.82 -2.18 27.98
N ILE A 26 -16.09 -2.58 26.93
CA ILE A 26 -16.67 -2.85 25.61
C ILE A 26 -17.11 -4.31 25.56
N SER A 27 -18.40 -4.54 25.27
CA SER A 27 -18.95 -5.89 25.11
C SER A 27 -18.51 -6.53 23.79
N ASP A 28 -18.57 -5.78 22.68
CA ASP A 28 -18.25 -6.28 21.34
C ASP A 28 -16.75 -6.16 20.99
N LYS A 29 -15.90 -6.85 21.77
CA LYS A 29 -14.44 -6.83 21.60
C LYS A 29 -14.01 -7.30 20.20
N ASP A 30 -14.71 -8.27 19.61
CA ASP A 30 -14.40 -8.79 18.26
C ASP A 30 -14.60 -7.72 17.17
N LEU A 31 -15.65 -6.90 17.30
CA LEU A 31 -15.90 -5.81 16.36
C LEU A 31 -14.80 -4.75 16.45
N PHE A 32 -14.38 -4.40 17.68
CA PHE A 32 -13.25 -3.51 17.91
C PHE A 32 -11.97 -4.09 17.27
N ALA A 33 -11.69 -5.39 17.46
CA ALA A 33 -10.52 -6.05 16.89
C ALA A 33 -10.48 -5.94 15.37
N GLU A 34 -11.61 -6.16 14.69
CA GLU A 34 -11.69 -6.05 13.23
C GLU A 34 -11.43 -4.62 12.73
N PHE A 35 -12.01 -3.60 13.39
CA PHE A 35 -11.75 -2.20 13.05
C PHE A 35 -10.30 -1.80 13.34
N TYR A 36 -9.77 -2.19 14.50
CA TYR A 36 -8.40 -1.89 14.88
C TYR A 36 -7.41 -2.55 13.92
N LYS A 37 -7.61 -3.83 13.57
CA LYS A 37 -6.83 -4.56 12.56
C LYS A 37 -6.82 -3.83 11.21
N LYS A 38 -7.97 -3.34 10.74
CA LYS A 38 -8.06 -2.55 9.49
C LYS A 38 -7.26 -1.24 9.55
N LYS A 39 -7.29 -0.55 10.71
CA LYS A 39 -6.54 0.70 10.92
C LYS A 39 -5.04 0.45 11.06
N LEU A 40 -4.66 -0.60 11.79
CA LEU A 40 -3.27 -1.04 11.92
C LEU A 40 -2.69 -1.38 10.54
N ALA A 41 -3.40 -2.17 9.73
CA ALA A 41 -2.95 -2.54 8.38
C ALA A 41 -2.63 -1.32 7.51
N ARG A 42 -3.47 -0.28 7.60
CA ARG A 42 -3.24 0.98 6.87
C ARG A 42 -1.99 1.70 7.36
N ARG A 43 -1.78 1.81 8.68
CA ARG A 43 -0.58 2.45 9.22
C ARG A 43 0.68 1.69 8.83
N LEU A 44 0.66 0.37 9.03
CA LEU A 44 1.77 -0.53 8.68
C LEU A 44 2.18 -0.46 7.20
N LEU A 45 1.24 -0.33 6.27
CA LEU A 45 1.54 -0.30 4.82
C LEU A 45 1.86 1.10 4.29
N PHE A 46 1.25 2.16 4.83
CA PHE A 46 1.27 3.48 4.21
C PHE A 46 1.87 4.58 5.10
N ASP A 47 1.92 4.40 6.41
CA ASP A 47 2.41 5.42 7.35
C ASP A 47 3.86 5.15 7.75
N LYS A 48 4.79 5.68 6.93
CA LYS A 48 6.24 5.60 7.19
C LYS A 48 6.70 6.39 8.43
N SER A 49 5.80 7.15 9.07
CA SER A 49 6.12 7.96 10.26
C SER A 49 5.74 7.28 11.57
N ALA A 50 5.07 6.13 11.51
CA ALA A 50 4.68 5.36 12.68
C ALA A 50 5.90 4.76 13.40
N ASN A 51 5.89 4.79 14.73
CA ASN A 51 6.93 4.16 15.55
C ASN A 51 6.62 2.65 15.71
N ASP A 52 7.48 1.80 15.15
CA ASP A 52 7.36 0.32 15.24
C ASP A 52 7.27 -0.16 16.71
N ASP A 53 7.93 0.52 17.65
CA ASP A 53 7.92 0.17 19.07
C ASP A 53 6.55 0.45 19.71
N HIS A 54 5.90 1.55 19.32
CA HIS A 54 4.55 1.88 19.80
C HIS A 54 3.52 0.87 19.27
N GLU A 55 3.64 0.43 18.00
CA GLU A 55 2.77 -0.59 17.43
C GLU A 55 2.97 -1.96 18.13
N ARG A 56 4.19 -2.30 18.52
CA ARG A 56 4.47 -3.52 19.32
C ARG A 56 3.97 -3.38 20.76
N SER A 57 4.12 -2.21 21.37
CA SER A 57 3.65 -1.94 22.75
C SER A 57 2.14 -2.12 22.85
N ILE A 58 1.36 -1.48 21.97
CA ILE A 58 -0.11 -1.58 22.00
C ILE A 58 -0.58 -3.03 21.79
N LEU A 59 0.04 -3.79 20.88
CA LEU A 59 -0.30 -5.20 20.69
C LEU A 59 0.01 -6.04 21.94
N THR A 60 1.13 -5.76 22.61
CA THR A 60 1.48 -6.45 23.87
C THR A 60 0.44 -6.17 24.96
N LYS A 61 0.01 -4.92 25.11
CA LYS A 61 -1.03 -4.56 26.09
C LYS A 61 -2.39 -5.17 25.76
N LEU A 62 -2.79 -5.15 24.48
CA LEU A 62 -4.02 -5.80 24.02
C LEU A 62 -4.00 -7.31 24.28
N LYS A 63 -2.85 -7.95 24.07
CA LYS A 63 -2.66 -9.39 24.34
C LYS A 63 -2.83 -9.71 25.83
N GLN A 64 -2.31 -8.87 26.72
CA GLN A 64 -2.44 -9.05 28.15
C GLN A 64 -3.90 -8.95 28.63
N GLN A 65 -4.67 -8.01 28.09
CA GLN A 65 -6.07 -7.81 28.50
C GLN A 65 -7.07 -8.73 27.79
N CYS A 66 -6.88 -8.97 26.49
CA CYS A 66 -7.87 -9.68 25.65
C CYS A 66 -7.42 -11.08 25.23
N GLY A 67 -6.19 -11.50 25.58
CA GLY A 67 -5.63 -12.81 25.28
C GLY A 67 -4.97 -12.92 23.89
N GLY A 68 -4.21 -14.00 23.67
CA GLY A 68 -3.42 -14.18 22.45
C GLY A 68 -4.24 -14.39 21.17
N GLN A 69 -5.44 -14.96 21.25
CA GLN A 69 -6.29 -15.13 20.06
C GLN A 69 -6.76 -13.80 19.48
N PHE A 70 -6.98 -12.80 20.35
CA PHE A 70 -7.40 -11.46 19.98
C PHE A 70 -6.34 -10.74 19.12
N THR A 71 -5.06 -10.88 19.48
CA THR A 71 -3.95 -10.19 18.81
C THR A 71 -3.29 -11.01 17.71
N SER A 72 -3.54 -12.32 17.63
CA SER A 72 -2.82 -13.26 16.75
C SER A 72 -2.65 -12.77 15.31
N LYS A 73 -3.74 -12.31 14.66
CA LYS A 73 -3.69 -11.81 13.28
C LYS A 73 -2.86 -10.52 13.16
N MET A 74 -2.96 -9.62 14.11
CA MET A 74 -2.26 -8.34 14.12
C MET A 74 -0.76 -8.51 14.41
N GLU A 75 -0.42 -9.42 15.32
CA GLU A 75 0.97 -9.85 15.55
C GLU A 75 1.55 -10.44 14.26
N GLY A 76 0.78 -11.29 13.57
CA GLY A 76 1.16 -11.83 12.26
C GLY A 76 1.45 -10.77 11.21
N MET A 77 0.67 -9.67 11.17
CA MET A 77 0.92 -8.54 10.26
C MET A 77 2.27 -7.84 10.55
N VAL A 78 2.63 -7.65 11.82
CA VAL A 78 3.92 -7.07 12.22
C VAL A 78 5.08 -8.02 11.87
N THR A 79 4.88 -9.32 12.07
CA THR A 79 5.86 -10.34 11.67
C THR A 79 6.06 -10.35 10.15
N ASP A 80 4.99 -10.30 9.36
CA ASP A 80 5.07 -10.25 7.89
C ASP A 80 5.92 -9.06 7.42
N LEU A 81 5.77 -7.87 8.03
CA LEU A 81 6.60 -6.71 7.67
C LEU A 81 8.07 -6.87 8.05
N THR A 82 8.35 -7.56 9.16
CA THR A 82 9.72 -7.86 9.56
C THR A 82 10.36 -8.80 8.53
N LEU A 83 9.65 -9.87 8.15
CA LEU A 83 10.08 -10.83 7.13
C LEU A 83 10.17 -10.19 5.74
N ALA A 84 9.33 -9.21 5.42
CA ALA A 84 9.37 -8.51 4.16
C ALA A 84 10.69 -7.75 3.97
N ARG A 85 11.24 -7.15 5.03
CA ARG A 85 12.56 -6.47 4.98
C ARG A 85 13.68 -7.47 4.66
N GLU A 86 13.70 -8.61 5.34
CA GLU A 86 14.68 -9.68 5.09
C GLU A 86 14.56 -10.28 3.68
N ASN A 87 13.32 -10.49 3.23
CA ASN A 87 13.04 -11.00 1.89
C ASN A 87 13.44 -10.01 0.79
N GLN A 88 13.26 -8.70 1.04
CA GLN A 88 13.70 -7.64 0.14
C GLN A 88 15.22 -7.64 0.00
N THR A 89 15.97 -7.73 1.11
CA THR A 89 17.44 -7.85 1.06
C THR A 89 17.88 -9.09 0.28
N SER A 90 17.25 -10.24 0.53
CA SER A 90 17.52 -11.47 -0.23
C SER A 90 17.22 -11.31 -1.73
N PHE A 91 16.20 -10.53 -2.09
CA PHE A 91 15.84 -10.27 -3.49
C PHE A 91 16.88 -9.36 -4.16
N GLU A 92 17.36 -8.34 -3.48
CA GLU A 92 18.43 -7.47 -3.97
C GLU A 92 19.74 -8.24 -4.19
N GLU A 93 20.10 -9.14 -3.27
CA GLU A 93 21.23 -10.07 -3.45
C GLU A 93 21.06 -10.99 -4.67
N TYR A 94 19.84 -11.47 -4.90
CA TYR A 94 19.51 -12.28 -6.07
C TYR A 94 19.67 -11.47 -7.37
N LEU A 95 19.21 -10.22 -7.41
CA LEU A 95 19.39 -9.34 -8.58
C LEU A 95 20.87 -9.02 -8.85
N ASN A 96 21.66 -8.80 -7.79
CA ASN A 96 23.09 -8.52 -7.91
C ASN A 96 23.89 -9.73 -8.42
N SER A 97 23.50 -10.94 -8.03
CA SER A 97 24.14 -12.19 -8.48
C SER A 97 23.66 -12.64 -9.86
N ASN A 98 22.52 -12.15 -10.35
CA ASN A 98 21.93 -12.53 -11.61
C ASN A 98 21.69 -11.31 -12.51
N THR A 99 22.76 -10.77 -13.11
CA THR A 99 22.74 -9.49 -13.85
C THR A 99 21.75 -9.48 -15.02
N HIS A 100 21.42 -10.64 -15.60
CA HIS A 100 20.42 -10.78 -16.67
C HIS A 100 18.96 -10.70 -16.17
N ALA A 101 18.73 -10.85 -14.86
CA ALA A 101 17.40 -10.80 -14.26
C ALA A 101 16.99 -9.37 -13.84
N SER A 102 17.88 -8.37 -13.97
CA SER A 102 17.52 -7.00 -13.60
C SER A 102 16.39 -6.47 -14.51
N PRO A 103 15.23 -6.07 -13.96
CA PRO A 103 14.11 -5.58 -14.76
C PRO A 103 14.34 -4.17 -15.32
N GLY A 104 15.41 -3.48 -14.90
CA GLY A 104 15.72 -2.10 -15.30
C GLY A 104 14.95 -1.03 -14.51
N ILE A 105 14.17 -1.44 -13.50
CA ILE A 105 13.41 -0.57 -12.60
C ILE A 105 13.60 -1.08 -11.17
N ASP A 106 13.72 -0.17 -10.21
CA ASP A 106 13.77 -0.52 -8.80
C ASP A 106 12.44 -1.11 -8.33
N LEU A 107 12.50 -2.29 -7.71
CA LEU A 107 11.32 -3.01 -7.23
C LEU A 107 11.46 -3.34 -5.75
N THR A 108 10.48 -2.90 -4.97
CA THR A 108 10.29 -3.31 -3.57
C THR A 108 9.00 -4.10 -3.45
N VAL A 109 9.07 -5.30 -2.86
CA VAL A 109 7.90 -6.17 -2.71
C VAL A 109 7.68 -6.56 -1.26
N THR A 110 6.49 -6.25 -0.75
CA THR A 110 6.05 -6.65 0.59
C THR A 110 5.12 -7.86 0.46
N VAL A 111 5.54 -9.02 0.97
CA VAL A 111 4.73 -10.24 0.96
C VAL A 111 3.88 -10.30 2.21
N LEU A 112 2.56 -10.49 2.03
CA LEU A 112 1.57 -10.48 3.12
C LEU A 112 0.90 -11.85 3.24
N THR A 113 0.73 -12.36 4.47
CA THR A 113 0.10 -13.65 4.73
C THR A 113 -1.43 -13.53 4.69
N THR A 114 -2.07 -14.29 3.80
CA THR A 114 -3.54 -14.33 3.71
C THR A 114 -4.15 -14.80 5.04
N GLY A 115 -5.18 -14.09 5.51
CA GLY A 115 -5.89 -14.38 6.76
C GLY A 115 -5.43 -13.54 7.96
N PHE A 116 -4.23 -12.97 7.93
CA PHE A 116 -3.79 -11.97 8.91
C PHE A 116 -4.22 -10.56 8.53
N TRP A 117 -4.09 -10.23 7.25
CA TRP A 117 -4.43 -8.93 6.72
C TRP A 117 -5.92 -8.79 6.39
N PRO A 118 -6.47 -7.57 6.35
CA PRO A 118 -7.80 -7.32 5.80
C PRO A 118 -7.93 -7.86 4.37
N SER A 119 -9.16 -8.19 3.96
CA SER A 119 -9.41 -8.55 2.57
C SER A 119 -9.27 -7.30 1.70
N TYR A 120 -8.45 -7.39 0.67
CA TYR A 120 -8.29 -6.36 -0.35
C TYR A 120 -8.87 -6.86 -1.66
N LYS A 121 -9.52 -5.97 -2.41
CA LYS A 121 -10.00 -6.30 -3.75
C LYS A 121 -8.78 -6.52 -4.65
N SER A 122 -8.80 -7.61 -5.40
CA SER A 122 -7.87 -7.89 -6.48
C SER A 122 -8.64 -7.99 -7.78
N PHE A 123 -8.06 -7.48 -8.86
CA PHE A 123 -8.58 -7.59 -10.21
C PHE A 123 -7.41 -7.83 -11.16
N ASP A 124 -7.72 -8.41 -12.32
CA ASP A 124 -6.74 -8.74 -13.34
C ASP A 124 -6.40 -7.46 -14.14
N LEU A 125 -5.36 -6.75 -13.69
CA LEU A 125 -4.86 -5.54 -14.34
C LEU A 125 -3.87 -5.92 -15.45
N ASN A 126 -4.10 -5.42 -16.66
CA ASN A 126 -3.10 -5.49 -17.73
C ASN A 126 -1.97 -4.49 -17.45
N LEU A 127 -0.87 -5.00 -16.90
CA LEU A 127 0.30 -4.19 -16.59
C LEU A 127 1.11 -3.84 -17.86
N PRO A 128 1.75 -2.66 -17.90
CA PRO A 128 2.78 -2.33 -18.87
C PRO A 128 3.93 -3.34 -18.84
N ALA A 129 4.59 -3.55 -19.98
CA ALA A 129 5.61 -4.60 -20.16
C ALA A 129 6.76 -4.51 -19.14
N GLU A 130 7.14 -3.30 -18.75
CA GLU A 130 8.17 -3.04 -17.76
C GLU A 130 7.77 -3.58 -16.37
N MET A 131 6.51 -3.37 -15.97
CA MET A 131 5.97 -3.86 -14.70
C MET A 131 5.72 -5.37 -14.73
N VAL A 132 5.33 -5.94 -15.88
CA VAL A 132 5.21 -7.40 -16.07
C VAL A 132 6.55 -8.07 -15.81
N ARG A 133 7.64 -7.54 -16.36
CA ARG A 133 8.99 -8.07 -16.12
C ARG A 133 9.36 -8.03 -14.64
N CYS A 134 9.06 -6.96 -13.92
CA CYS A 134 9.26 -6.88 -12.46
C CYS A 134 8.53 -8.02 -11.72
N VAL A 135 7.27 -8.27 -12.07
CA VAL A 135 6.44 -9.32 -11.48
C VAL A 135 7.03 -10.71 -11.74
N GLU A 136 7.47 -10.97 -12.97
CA GLU A 136 8.06 -12.25 -13.38
C GLU A 136 9.37 -12.54 -12.64
N VAL A 137 10.28 -11.57 -12.60
CA VAL A 137 11.57 -11.69 -11.91
C VAL A 137 11.37 -11.98 -10.43
N PHE A 138 10.45 -11.27 -9.76
CA PHE A 138 10.16 -11.53 -8.36
C PHE A 138 9.54 -12.91 -8.15
N LYS A 139 8.66 -13.35 -9.06
CA LYS A 139 8.04 -14.67 -9.01
C LYS A 139 9.08 -15.79 -9.12
N GLU A 140 10.03 -15.67 -10.04
CA GLU A 140 11.15 -16.63 -10.18
C GLU A 140 11.98 -16.71 -8.89
N PHE A 141 12.39 -15.55 -8.36
CA PHE A 141 13.08 -15.48 -7.07
C PHE A 141 12.27 -16.16 -5.96
N TYR A 142 10.99 -15.83 -5.81
CA TYR A 142 10.17 -16.33 -4.70
C TYR A 142 9.91 -17.85 -4.79
N GLN A 143 9.84 -18.39 -6.00
CA GLN A 143 9.73 -19.84 -6.24
C GLN A 143 10.97 -20.62 -5.77
N THR A 144 12.16 -20.01 -5.80
CA THR A 144 13.37 -20.64 -5.24
C THR A 144 13.29 -20.82 -3.73
N LYS A 145 12.58 -19.92 -3.04
CA LYS A 145 12.42 -19.92 -1.58
C LYS A 145 11.25 -20.80 -1.14
N THR A 146 10.13 -20.79 -1.87
CA THR A 146 8.91 -21.49 -1.47
C THR A 146 8.29 -22.26 -2.64
N LYS A 147 8.25 -23.60 -2.53
CA LYS A 147 7.76 -24.48 -3.61
C LYS A 147 6.24 -24.68 -3.63
N HIS A 148 5.54 -24.31 -2.55
CA HIS A 148 4.12 -24.62 -2.36
C HIS A 148 3.23 -23.39 -2.10
N ARG A 149 3.77 -22.17 -2.20
CA ARG A 149 3.00 -20.94 -1.97
C ARG A 149 2.64 -20.29 -3.29
N LYS A 150 1.38 -19.85 -3.42
CA LYS A 150 0.89 -19.06 -4.55
C LYS A 150 0.87 -17.59 -4.14
N LEU A 151 1.50 -16.74 -4.94
CA LEU A 151 1.43 -15.29 -4.79
C LEU A 151 0.22 -14.74 -5.56
N THR A 152 -0.44 -13.75 -4.97
CA THR A 152 -1.49 -12.95 -5.62
C THR A 152 -1.13 -11.49 -5.45
N TRP A 153 -1.04 -10.74 -6.55
CA TRP A 153 -0.68 -9.33 -6.51
C TRP A 153 -1.90 -8.47 -6.21
N ILE A 154 -1.74 -7.52 -5.28
CA ILE A 154 -2.79 -6.56 -4.91
C ILE A 154 -2.35 -5.17 -5.37
N TYR A 155 -2.63 -4.84 -6.63
CA TYR A 155 -2.19 -3.58 -7.25
C TYR A 155 -2.78 -2.33 -6.59
N LEU A 156 -3.90 -2.46 -5.87
CA LEU A 156 -4.51 -1.36 -5.11
C LEU A 156 -3.65 -0.87 -3.94
N LEU A 157 -2.71 -1.68 -3.44
CA LEU A 157 -1.80 -1.30 -2.36
C LEU A 157 -0.45 -0.82 -2.88
N GLY A 158 -0.19 -0.97 -4.18
CA GLY A 158 1.07 -0.63 -4.80
C GLY A 158 1.19 0.86 -5.09
N THR A 159 2.42 1.36 -5.00
CA THR A 159 2.80 2.73 -5.35
C THR A 159 3.95 2.70 -6.35
N CYS A 160 3.92 3.60 -7.31
CA CYS A 160 4.94 3.75 -8.34
C CYS A 160 5.43 5.21 -8.38
N ASN A 161 6.74 5.38 -8.54
CA ASN A 161 7.35 6.67 -8.82
C ASN A 161 7.57 6.77 -10.32
N ILE A 162 6.88 7.70 -10.98
CA ILE A 162 7.00 7.94 -12.43
C ILE A 162 7.61 9.31 -12.66
N ILE A 163 8.49 9.40 -13.64
CA ILE A 163 9.06 10.65 -14.12
C ILE A 163 8.31 11.08 -15.38
N GLY A 164 7.43 12.07 -15.25
CA GLY A 164 6.73 12.68 -16.37
C GLY A 164 7.57 13.78 -17.01
N LYS A 165 7.91 13.62 -18.30
CA LYS A 165 8.68 14.62 -19.06
C LYS A 165 7.71 15.59 -19.74
N PHE A 166 7.30 16.64 -19.04
CA PHE A 166 6.47 17.70 -19.59
C PHE A 166 7.36 18.87 -20.04
N GLU A 167 7.01 19.56 -21.12
CA GLU A 167 7.67 20.82 -21.47
C GLU A 167 7.02 21.97 -20.68
N PRO A 168 7.77 22.83 -19.96
CA PRO A 168 9.23 22.95 -19.92
C PRO A 168 9.91 22.22 -18.75
N LYS A 169 9.20 21.41 -17.96
CA LYS A 169 9.71 20.83 -16.72
C LYS A 169 9.33 19.35 -16.53
N THR A 170 10.31 18.56 -16.15
CA THR A 170 10.11 17.19 -15.64
C THR A 170 9.47 17.20 -14.25
N ILE A 171 8.45 16.37 -14.06
CA ILE A 171 7.71 16.23 -12.79
C ILE A 171 7.83 14.78 -12.32
N GLU A 172 8.18 14.60 -11.05
CA GLU A 172 8.11 13.30 -10.38
C GLU A 172 6.73 13.13 -9.78
N LEU A 173 6.09 12.01 -10.11
CA LEU A 173 4.74 11.66 -9.69
C LEU A 173 4.81 10.40 -8.83
N ILE A 174 4.22 10.45 -7.64
CA ILE A 174 3.98 9.27 -6.81
C ILE A 174 2.51 8.92 -6.98
N VAL A 175 2.25 7.81 -7.66
CA VAL A 175 0.89 7.37 -8.01
C VAL A 175 0.69 5.91 -7.64
N THR A 176 -0.56 5.48 -7.57
CA THR A 176 -0.87 4.05 -7.40
C THR A 176 -0.47 3.24 -8.64
N THR A 177 -0.34 1.92 -8.50
CA THR A 177 0.06 1.05 -9.64
C THR A 177 -0.94 1.08 -10.80
N TYR A 178 -2.24 1.22 -10.54
CA TYR A 178 -3.23 1.32 -11.62
C TYR A 178 -3.16 2.69 -12.32
N GLN A 179 -2.99 3.78 -11.58
CA GLN A 179 -2.76 5.12 -12.15
C GLN A 179 -1.48 5.14 -12.99
N ALA A 180 -0.42 4.52 -12.50
CA ALA A 180 0.83 4.36 -13.23
C ALA A 180 0.64 3.61 -14.54
N SER A 181 -0.11 2.50 -14.50
CA SER A 181 -0.44 1.71 -15.69
C SER A 181 -1.23 2.53 -16.71
N ALA A 182 -2.20 3.33 -16.27
CA ALA A 182 -2.95 4.23 -17.14
C ALA A 182 -2.08 5.33 -17.76
N LEU A 183 -1.22 5.97 -16.97
CA LEU A 183 -0.34 7.04 -17.46
C LEU A 183 0.66 6.52 -18.50
N LEU A 184 1.16 5.30 -18.34
CA LEU A 184 2.11 4.70 -19.27
C LEU A 184 1.51 4.41 -20.65
N LEU A 185 0.18 4.26 -20.78
CA LEU A 185 -0.48 4.10 -22.08
C LEU A 185 -0.28 5.33 -22.99
N PHE A 186 -0.18 6.52 -22.38
CA PHE A 186 -0.01 7.76 -23.14
C PHE A 186 1.38 7.92 -23.76
N ASN A 187 2.35 7.06 -23.41
CA ASN A 187 3.64 7.03 -24.11
C ASN A 187 3.51 6.52 -25.56
N ALA A 188 2.45 5.74 -25.85
CA ALA A 188 2.18 5.20 -27.19
C ALA A 188 1.01 5.92 -27.89
N SER A 189 0.30 6.82 -27.22
CA SER A 189 -0.90 7.46 -27.74
C SER A 189 -1.14 8.82 -27.10
N ASP A 190 -1.27 9.87 -27.91
CA ASP A 190 -1.48 11.24 -27.40
C ASP A 190 -2.87 11.45 -26.76
N ARG A 191 -3.86 10.64 -27.16
CA ARG A 191 -5.25 10.73 -26.72
C ARG A 191 -5.85 9.34 -26.61
N LEU A 192 -6.53 9.08 -25.51
CA LEU A 192 -7.30 7.87 -25.26
C LEU A 192 -8.62 8.25 -24.60
N SER A 193 -9.72 7.65 -25.05
CA SER A 193 -11.01 7.74 -24.39
C SER A 193 -11.02 6.88 -23.12
N TYR A 194 -11.94 7.20 -22.20
CA TYR A 194 -12.13 6.42 -20.98
C TYR A 194 -12.38 4.93 -21.27
N SER A 195 -13.25 4.62 -22.23
CA SER A 195 -13.54 3.23 -22.63
C SER A 195 -12.32 2.49 -23.17
N GLU A 196 -11.43 3.19 -23.89
CA GLU A 196 -10.20 2.59 -24.41
C GLU A 196 -9.21 2.29 -23.29
N ILE A 197 -9.06 3.19 -22.31
CA ILE A 197 -8.21 2.98 -21.13
C ILE A 197 -8.72 1.78 -20.32
N MET A 198 -10.02 1.74 -20.04
CA MET A 198 -10.63 0.64 -19.27
C MET A 198 -10.46 -0.70 -19.98
N ALA A 199 -10.66 -0.74 -21.30
CA ALA A 199 -10.46 -1.94 -22.10
C ALA A 199 -8.99 -2.38 -22.15
N GLN A 200 -8.05 -1.45 -22.34
CA GLN A 200 -6.62 -1.77 -22.39
C GLN A 200 -6.09 -2.27 -21.04
N LEU A 201 -6.53 -1.67 -19.94
CA LEU A 201 -6.12 -2.05 -18.58
C LEU A 201 -6.92 -3.24 -18.02
N ASN A 202 -7.98 -3.68 -18.70
CA ASN A 202 -8.93 -4.68 -18.20
C ASN A 202 -9.55 -4.30 -16.84
N LEU A 203 -9.99 -3.04 -16.74
CA LEU A 203 -10.65 -2.50 -15.55
C LEU A 203 -12.16 -2.39 -15.77
N THR A 204 -12.92 -2.55 -14.69
CA THR A 204 -14.35 -2.22 -14.61
C THR A 204 -14.58 -1.00 -13.73
N ASP A 205 -15.71 -0.30 -13.89
CA ASP A 205 -16.03 0.90 -13.08
C ASP A 205 -16.01 0.61 -11.57
N ASP A 206 -16.34 -0.63 -11.17
CA ASP A 206 -16.30 -1.07 -9.78
C ASP A 206 -14.87 -1.26 -9.23
N ASP A 207 -13.86 -1.39 -10.10
CA ASP A 207 -12.46 -1.62 -9.71
C ASP A 207 -11.74 -0.35 -9.29
N ILE A 208 -12.23 0.81 -9.72
CA ILE A 208 -11.62 2.10 -9.43
C ILE A 208 -12.03 2.51 -8.00
N PRO A 209 -11.08 2.60 -7.05
CA PRO A 209 -11.40 3.08 -5.72
C PRO A 209 -11.80 4.55 -5.83
N LEU A 210 -13.05 4.87 -5.48
CA LEU A 210 -13.46 6.26 -5.33
C LEU A 210 -12.49 6.97 -4.37
N PRO A 211 -11.99 8.17 -4.72
CA PRO A 211 -11.19 8.93 -3.77
C PRO A 211 -11.98 9.13 -2.47
N PRO A 212 -11.32 9.04 -1.30
CA PRO A 212 -11.96 9.36 -0.02
C PRO A 212 -12.68 10.71 -0.13
N VAL A 213 -13.88 10.82 0.43
CA VAL A 213 -14.76 12.01 0.30
C VAL A 213 -14.05 13.32 0.68
N ASP A 214 -13.04 13.26 1.57
CA ASP A 214 -12.24 14.42 1.98
C ASP A 214 -11.26 14.93 0.89
N GLU A 215 -10.77 14.05 0.02
CA GLU A 215 -9.90 14.46 -1.11
C GLU A 215 -10.71 15.07 -2.26
N LYS A 216 -11.99 14.72 -2.40
CA LYS A 216 -12.89 15.36 -3.39
C LYS A 216 -12.96 16.88 -3.22
N LYS A 217 -12.92 17.39 -1.99
CA LYS A 217 -12.98 18.85 -1.74
C LYS A 217 -11.69 19.58 -2.12
N LYS A 218 -10.54 18.94 -1.92
CA LYS A 218 -9.23 19.55 -2.16
C LYS A 218 -8.91 19.62 -3.66
N VAL A 219 -9.30 18.59 -4.41
CA VAL A 219 -9.10 18.53 -5.87
C VAL A 219 -9.93 19.59 -6.59
N VAL A 220 -11.17 19.84 -6.15
CA VAL A 220 -12.04 20.85 -6.78
C VAL A 220 -11.50 22.28 -6.60
N GLU A 221 -10.87 22.60 -5.46
CA GLU A 221 -10.32 23.94 -5.20
C GLU A 221 -9.03 24.25 -6.00
N ASP A 222 -8.21 23.24 -6.31
CA ASP A 222 -6.97 23.41 -7.07
C ASP A 222 -7.20 23.46 -8.60
N VAL A 223 -8.23 22.77 -9.10
CA VAL A 223 -8.58 22.76 -10.54
C VAL A 223 -9.06 24.12 -11.04
N ASP A 224 -9.71 24.92 -10.19
CA ASP A 224 -10.21 26.25 -10.57
C ASP A 224 -9.08 27.29 -10.76
N LYS A 225 -7.87 27.01 -10.26
CA LYS A 225 -6.73 27.95 -10.29
C LYS A 225 -5.78 27.76 -11.48
N ASP A 226 -5.69 26.59 -12.09
CA ASP A 226 -4.63 26.29 -13.05
C ASP A 226 -5.15 25.81 -14.43
N ARG A 227 -5.75 26.75 -15.17
CA ARG A 227 -6.39 26.53 -16.48
C ARG A 227 -5.45 26.28 -17.67
N ARG A 228 -4.21 25.82 -17.48
CA ARG A 228 -3.29 25.66 -18.64
C ARG A 228 -2.73 24.27 -18.92
N HIS A 229 -2.75 23.32 -18.00
CA HIS A 229 -2.35 21.93 -18.30
C HIS A 229 -3.10 20.90 -17.44
N ALA A 230 -4.42 21.07 -17.33
CA ALA A 230 -5.25 20.12 -16.59
C ALA A 230 -5.53 18.88 -17.45
N PHE A 231 -4.84 17.77 -17.16
CA PHE A 231 -5.42 16.45 -17.41
C PHE A 231 -6.51 16.24 -16.35
N LEU A 232 -7.72 16.70 -16.64
CA LEU A 232 -8.91 16.31 -15.91
C LEU A 232 -9.16 14.82 -16.18
N PHE A 233 -8.82 13.97 -15.23
CA PHE A 233 -9.54 12.72 -15.05
C PHE A 233 -10.73 13.04 -14.14
N ASP A 234 -11.83 13.48 -14.76
CA ASP A 234 -13.13 13.56 -14.10
C ASP A 234 -13.57 12.14 -13.69
N PHE A 235 -14.03 12.00 -12.43
CA PHE A 235 -14.98 10.99 -11.99
C PHE A 235 -16.21 11.69 -11.41
#